data_AF-A0A4R6VI74-F1
#
_entry.id   AF-A0A4R6VI74-F1
#
_cell.length_a   1.000
_cell.length_b   1.000
_cell.length_c   1.000
_cell.angle_alpha   90.00
_cell.angle_beta   90.00
_cell.angle_gamma   90.00
#
_symmetry.space_group_name_H-M   'P 1'
#
loop_
_entity.id
_entity.type
_entity.pdbx_description
1 polymer ?
#
loop_
_entity_poly.entity_id
_entity_poly.type
_entity_poly.pdbx_seq_one_letter_code
_entity_poly.pdbx_strand_id
1 'polypeptide(L)'
;MSVTSVGVPAYFHPRREAADWARLRALGDRLGIVVVNPDTGPGAGDAAYRTAVRDLPGLVAGYVDTDYARRPLADVLADVAAYCRLHGIEAVFADQVTSSAEHLPYYARLAAAVDAALILNPGVRPDPGYLRLAAVVVTFEGPWSAHAALDTPDPPGLAATWHLVHGVPDGEEERTLARATALGATHAYATGAALPNPWGALPTWLGP
;
A
#
# COMPACT_ATOMS: atom_id res chain seq x y z
N MET A 1 -21.69 8.33 2.84
CA MET A 1 -20.40 7.67 3.12
C MET A 1 -19.79 7.34 1.77
N SER A 2 -18.61 7.88 1.45
CA SER A 2 -17.93 7.48 0.21
C SER A 2 -17.53 6.02 0.31
N VAL A 3 -17.65 5.29 -0.79
CA VAL A 3 -17.22 3.90 -0.91
C VAL A 3 -15.70 3.85 -0.76
N THR A 4 -15.20 2.93 0.06
CA THR A 4 -13.76 2.66 0.21
C THR A 4 -13.14 2.26 -1.11
N SER A 5 -12.07 2.95 -1.52
CA SER A 5 -11.33 2.62 -2.73
C SER A 5 -10.45 1.39 -2.50
N VAL A 6 -10.19 0.64 -3.56
CA VAL A 6 -9.32 -0.54 -3.49
C VAL A 6 -7.87 -0.07 -3.59
N GLY A 7 -7.06 -0.38 -2.58
CA GLY A 7 -5.61 -0.28 -2.67
C GLY A 7 -5.03 -1.68 -2.90
N VAL A 8 -4.09 -1.86 -3.83
CA VAL A 8 -3.53 -3.17 -4.17
C VAL A 8 -2.01 -3.18 -3.99
N PRO A 9 -1.45 -4.00 -3.07
CA PRO A 9 -0.03 -4.33 -3.10
C PRO A 9 0.22 -5.32 -4.25
N ALA A 10 0.62 -4.81 -5.41
CA ALA A 10 0.77 -5.59 -6.64
C ALA A 10 2.16 -6.23 -6.72
N TYR A 11 2.46 -7.16 -5.79
CA TYR A 11 3.77 -7.82 -5.69
C TYR A 11 3.84 -9.04 -6.64
N PHE A 12 3.33 -8.83 -7.85
CA PHE A 12 3.29 -9.78 -8.95
C PHE A 12 3.75 -9.09 -10.24
N HIS A 13 4.40 -9.85 -11.10
CA HIS A 13 5.10 -9.35 -12.26
C HIS A 13 4.16 -9.10 -13.46
N PRO A 14 4.17 -7.90 -14.09
CA PRO A 14 3.20 -7.55 -15.11
C PRO A 14 3.10 -8.45 -16.34
N ARG A 15 4.20 -9.10 -16.73
CA ARG A 15 4.18 -10.06 -17.85
C ARG A 15 3.80 -11.47 -17.44
N ARG A 16 4.13 -11.89 -16.22
CA ARG A 16 3.85 -13.27 -15.78
C ARG A 16 2.40 -13.39 -15.36
N GLU A 17 1.91 -12.39 -14.62
CA GLU A 17 0.53 -12.28 -14.15
C GLU A 17 -0.26 -11.26 -14.98
N ALA A 18 -0.14 -11.33 -16.31
CA ALA A 18 -0.76 -10.36 -17.22
C ALA A 18 -2.29 -10.26 -17.08
N ALA A 19 -2.96 -11.39 -16.77
CA ALA A 19 -4.40 -11.41 -16.52
C ALA A 19 -4.77 -10.61 -15.26
N ASP A 20 -3.95 -10.66 -14.22
CA ASP A 20 -4.17 -9.92 -12.96
C ASP A 20 -4.01 -8.42 -13.20
N TRP A 21 -2.99 -8.02 -13.95
CA TRP A 21 -2.80 -6.62 -14.35
C TRP A 21 -3.89 -6.09 -15.29
N ALA A 22 -4.51 -6.95 -16.10
CA ALA A 22 -5.68 -6.57 -16.90
C ALA A 22 -6.91 -6.37 -16.01
N ARG A 23 -7.15 -7.27 -15.05
CA ARG A 23 -8.24 -7.14 -14.06
C ARG A 23 -8.07 -5.91 -13.17
N LEU A 24 -6.84 -5.62 -12.76
CA LEU A 24 -6.48 -4.41 -12.01
C LEU A 24 -6.93 -3.15 -12.76
N ARG A 25 -6.61 -3.02 -14.05
CA ARG A 25 -7.07 -1.88 -14.89
C ARG A 25 -8.59 -1.82 -15.01
N ALA A 26 -9.23 -2.98 -15.14
CA ALA A 26 -10.68 -3.06 -15.31
C ALA A 26 -11.48 -2.61 -14.08
N LEU A 27 -10.84 -2.49 -12.90
CA LEU A 27 -11.48 -1.91 -11.70
C LEU A 27 -11.88 -0.42 -11.89
N GLY A 28 -11.27 0.29 -12.84
CA GLY A 28 -11.61 1.68 -13.14
C GLY A 28 -11.51 2.58 -11.90
N ASP A 29 -12.52 3.40 -11.67
CA ASP A 29 -12.60 4.35 -10.55
C ASP A 29 -12.58 3.69 -9.16
N ARG A 30 -12.78 2.36 -9.07
CA ARG A 30 -12.64 1.63 -7.80
C ARG A 30 -11.18 1.47 -7.38
N LEU A 31 -10.23 1.56 -8.31
CA LEU A 31 -8.81 1.43 -8.02
C LEU A 31 -8.26 2.78 -7.50
N GLY A 32 -7.91 2.82 -6.22
CA GLY A 32 -7.35 4.01 -5.59
C GLY A 32 -5.83 4.02 -5.57
N ILE A 33 -5.21 2.89 -5.22
CA ILE A 33 -3.76 2.77 -5.00
C ILE A 33 -3.24 1.47 -5.62
N VAL A 34 -2.06 1.52 -6.23
CA VAL A 34 -1.29 0.34 -6.64
C VAL A 34 0.15 0.49 -6.16
N VAL A 35 0.64 -0.46 -5.37
CA VAL A 35 2.04 -0.49 -4.93
C VAL A 35 2.82 -1.48 -5.78
N VAL A 36 3.94 -1.02 -6.34
CA VAL A 36 4.78 -1.80 -7.24
C VAL A 36 6.11 -2.14 -6.56
N ASN A 37 6.43 -3.43 -6.52
CA ASN A 37 7.65 -3.94 -5.89
C ASN A 37 8.38 -4.92 -6.83
N PRO A 38 9.21 -4.42 -7.76
CA PRO A 38 9.95 -5.27 -8.70
C PRO A 38 10.91 -6.27 -8.04
N ASP A 39 11.66 -5.84 -7.03
CA ASP A 39 12.72 -6.66 -6.41
C ASP A 39 13.07 -6.19 -4.99
N THR A 40 12.08 -6.16 -4.10
CA THR A 40 12.19 -5.55 -2.75
C THR A 40 12.74 -4.10 -2.84
N GLY A 41 12.16 -3.33 -3.76
CA GLY A 41 12.69 -2.06 -4.22
C GLY A 41 12.64 -1.94 -5.75
N PRO A 42 13.28 -0.91 -6.34
CA PRO A 42 13.10 -0.54 -7.74
C PRO A 42 13.68 -1.57 -8.73
N GLY A 43 14.57 -2.46 -8.29
CA GLY A 43 15.24 -3.42 -9.17
C GLY A 43 16.02 -2.77 -10.32
N ALA A 44 16.22 -3.52 -11.40
CA ALA A 44 17.08 -3.10 -12.53
C ALA A 44 16.35 -2.34 -13.67
N GLY A 45 15.08 -1.94 -13.47
CA GLY A 45 14.33 -1.17 -14.46
C GLY A 45 13.67 -1.99 -15.58
N ASP A 46 13.01 -3.10 -15.21
CA ASP A 46 12.23 -3.91 -16.15
C ASP A 46 11.13 -3.08 -16.86
N ALA A 47 11.14 -3.12 -18.19
CA ALA A 47 10.18 -2.40 -19.04
C ALA A 47 8.73 -2.86 -18.85
N ALA A 48 8.51 -4.08 -18.33
CA ALA A 48 7.18 -4.59 -18.00
C ALA A 48 6.45 -3.65 -17.03
N TYR A 49 7.12 -3.20 -15.98
CA TYR A 49 6.51 -2.30 -14.98
C TYR A 49 6.20 -0.93 -15.58
N ARG A 50 7.12 -0.32 -16.32
CA ARG A 50 6.88 0.97 -17.02
C ARG A 50 5.64 0.95 -17.89
N THR A 51 5.47 -0.11 -18.69
CA THR A 51 4.30 -0.26 -19.55
C THR A 51 3.05 -0.54 -18.72
N ALA A 52 3.19 -1.30 -17.63
CA ALA A 52 2.06 -1.70 -16.83
C ALA A 52 1.38 -0.54 -16.11
N VAL A 53 2.17 0.41 -15.60
CA VAL A 53 1.68 1.49 -14.74
C VAL A 53 1.12 2.70 -15.48
N ARG A 54 1.48 2.89 -16.76
CA ARG A 54 1.16 4.12 -17.52
C ARG A 54 -0.33 4.46 -17.58
N ASP A 55 -1.18 3.45 -17.66
CA ASP A 55 -2.62 3.61 -17.92
C ASP A 55 -3.48 3.13 -16.73
N LEU A 56 -2.92 3.08 -15.52
CA LEU A 56 -3.71 2.72 -14.33
C LEU A 56 -4.49 3.93 -13.81
N PRO A 57 -5.81 3.79 -13.57
CA PRO A 57 -6.58 4.80 -12.85
C PRO A 57 -6.22 4.69 -11.36
N GLY A 58 -5.62 5.73 -10.78
CA GLY A 58 -5.24 5.76 -9.36
C GLY A 58 -3.79 6.11 -9.10
N LEU A 59 -3.43 6.16 -7.82
CA LEU A 59 -2.07 6.46 -7.37
C LEU A 59 -1.18 5.21 -7.50
N VAL A 60 -0.16 5.28 -8.35
CA VAL A 60 0.86 4.23 -8.44
C VAL A 60 2.07 4.64 -7.59
N ALA A 61 2.45 3.81 -6.62
CA ALA A 61 3.56 4.06 -5.71
C ALA A 61 4.63 2.96 -5.78
N GLY A 62 5.90 3.35 -5.64
CA GLY A 62 7.04 2.43 -5.57
C GLY A 62 7.35 2.03 -4.13
N TYR A 63 7.53 0.73 -3.90
CA TYR A 63 7.90 0.17 -2.60
C TYR A 63 9.34 0.55 -2.19
N VAL A 64 9.54 1.10 -1.00
CA VAL A 64 10.87 1.30 -0.40
C VAL A 64 10.88 0.78 1.04
N ASP A 65 11.91 0.01 1.38
CA ASP A 65 12.10 -0.49 2.75
C ASP A 65 12.81 0.57 3.61
N THR A 66 12.25 0.88 4.79
CA THR A 66 12.86 1.78 5.78
C THR A 66 13.55 1.05 6.93
N ASP A 67 13.43 -0.27 7.00
CA ASP A 67 14.00 -1.16 8.03
C ASP A 67 13.70 -0.65 9.46
N TYR A 68 12.47 -0.19 9.70
CA TYR A 68 12.06 0.40 10.97
C TYR A 68 12.95 1.59 11.38
N ALA A 69 13.17 2.51 10.43
CA ALA A 69 14.02 3.69 10.55
C ALA A 69 15.52 3.39 10.77
N ARG A 70 15.95 2.13 10.64
CA ARG A 70 17.38 1.76 10.73
C ARG A 70 18.12 1.98 9.41
N ARG A 71 17.41 1.95 8.28
CA ARG A 71 18.02 2.22 6.97
C ARG A 71 18.36 3.71 6.84
N PRO A 72 19.57 4.09 6.42
CA PRO A 72 19.92 5.50 6.22
C PRO A 72 18.95 6.19 5.26
N LEU A 73 18.52 7.40 5.61
CA LEU A 73 17.56 8.16 4.79
C LEU A 73 18.06 8.38 3.35
N ALA A 74 19.38 8.58 3.18
CA ALA A 74 19.97 8.75 1.85
C ALA A 74 19.78 7.52 0.94
N ASP A 75 19.83 6.31 1.51
CA ASP A 75 19.64 5.07 0.76
C ASP A 75 18.17 4.87 0.39
N VAL A 76 17.24 5.21 1.30
CA VAL A 76 15.80 5.23 1.00
C VAL A 76 15.50 6.21 -0.14
N LEU A 77 16.04 7.43 -0.08
CA LEU A 77 15.85 8.43 -1.13
C LEU A 77 16.52 8.04 -2.46
N ALA A 78 17.60 7.26 -2.43
CA ALA A 78 18.21 6.71 -3.63
C ALA A 78 17.27 5.73 -4.34
N ASP A 79 16.52 4.91 -3.60
CA ASP A 79 15.50 4.03 -4.18
C ASP A 79 14.33 4.85 -4.76
N VAL A 80 13.87 5.88 -4.05
CA VAL A 80 12.82 6.79 -4.56
C VAL A 80 13.25 7.40 -5.90
N ALA A 81 14.48 7.94 -5.97
CA ALA A 81 15.02 8.49 -7.21
C ALA A 81 15.18 7.42 -8.31
N ALA A 82 15.51 6.19 -7.95
CA ALA A 82 15.59 5.07 -8.88
C ALA A 82 14.21 4.67 -9.42
N TYR A 83 13.15 4.67 -8.62
CA TYR A 83 11.78 4.47 -9.12
C TYR A 83 11.37 5.51 -10.16
N CYS A 84 11.63 6.78 -9.89
CA CYS A 84 11.34 7.86 -10.84
C CYS A 84 12.11 7.64 -12.16
N ARG A 85 13.42 7.39 -12.08
CA ARG A 85 14.28 7.19 -13.26
C ARG A 85 13.96 5.92 -14.06
N LEU A 86 13.74 4.79 -13.39
CA LEU A 86 13.64 3.47 -14.02
C LEU A 86 12.21 3.11 -14.41
N HIS A 87 11.22 3.61 -13.66
CA HIS A 87 9.82 3.22 -13.79
C HIS A 87 8.88 4.38 -14.08
N GLY A 88 9.33 5.63 -13.93
CA GLY A 88 8.46 6.81 -14.03
C GLY A 88 7.46 6.91 -12.88
N ILE A 89 7.77 6.28 -11.74
CA ILE A 89 6.91 6.27 -10.55
C ILE A 89 7.50 7.26 -9.54
N GLU A 90 6.73 8.28 -9.18
CA GLU A 90 7.17 9.34 -8.27
C GLU A 90 6.63 9.15 -6.84
N ALA A 91 5.42 8.61 -6.70
CA ALA A 91 4.84 8.35 -5.38
C ALA A 91 5.54 7.18 -4.68
N VAL A 92 5.56 7.23 -3.35
CA VAL A 92 6.38 6.36 -2.51
C VAL A 92 5.49 5.58 -1.55
N PHE A 93 5.71 4.27 -1.47
CA PHE A 93 5.21 3.42 -0.41
C PHE A 93 6.38 3.01 0.47
N ALA A 94 6.51 3.63 1.64
CA ALA A 94 7.54 3.29 2.61
C ALA A 94 7.03 2.18 3.51
N ASP A 95 7.76 1.06 3.54
CA ASP A 95 7.43 -0.12 4.31
C ASP A 95 8.31 -0.30 5.54
N GLN A 96 7.89 -1.22 6.42
CA GLN A 96 8.51 -1.46 7.72
C GLN A 96 8.63 -0.15 8.52
N VAL A 97 7.53 0.61 8.57
CA VAL A 97 7.48 1.88 9.29
C VAL A 97 7.27 1.61 10.78
N THR A 98 7.99 2.30 11.66
CA THR A 98 7.69 2.18 13.09
C THR A 98 6.37 2.86 13.44
N SER A 99 5.68 2.38 14.47
CA SER A 99 4.40 2.96 14.91
C SER A 99 4.52 3.93 16.08
N SER A 100 5.62 3.94 16.84
CA SER A 100 5.81 4.82 18.00
C SER A 100 6.30 6.22 17.61
N ALA A 101 6.13 7.18 18.51
CA ALA A 101 6.60 8.57 18.31
C ALA A 101 8.13 8.70 18.20
N GLU A 102 8.90 7.70 18.63
CA GLU A 102 10.36 7.73 18.71
C GLU A 102 11.03 8.10 17.39
N HIS A 103 10.55 7.54 16.28
CA HIS A 103 11.14 7.75 14.96
C HIS A 103 10.35 8.71 14.07
N LEU A 104 9.37 9.45 14.62
CA LEU A 104 8.69 10.53 13.88
C LEU A 104 9.66 11.51 13.19
N PRO A 105 10.79 11.91 13.82
CA PRO A 105 11.76 12.78 13.14
C PRO A 105 12.37 12.17 11.86
N TYR A 106 12.55 10.84 11.82
CA TYR A 106 13.03 10.16 10.61
C TYR A 106 12.00 10.26 9.48
N TYR A 107 10.75 9.88 9.76
CA TYR A 107 9.69 9.89 8.75
C TYR A 107 9.25 11.30 8.35
N ALA A 108 9.37 12.29 9.24
CA ALA A 108 9.16 13.69 8.90
C ALA A 108 10.22 14.21 7.92
N ARG A 109 11.48 13.78 8.06
CA ARG A 109 12.54 14.11 7.09
C ARG A 109 12.34 13.40 5.76
N LEU A 110 11.83 12.16 5.76
CA LEU A 110 11.44 11.48 4.53
C LEU A 110 10.29 12.22 3.84
N ALA A 111 9.22 12.54 4.56
CA ALA A 111 8.08 13.30 4.04
C ALA A 111 8.48 14.67 3.47
N ALA A 112 9.40 15.38 4.12
CA ALA A 112 9.90 16.67 3.63
C ALA A 112 10.82 16.55 2.39
N ALA A 113 11.35 15.37 2.10
CA ALA A 113 12.27 15.12 0.98
C ALA A 113 11.60 14.47 -0.24
N VAL A 114 10.33 14.06 -0.11
CA VAL A 114 9.54 13.46 -1.20
C VAL A 114 8.53 14.51 -1.69
N ASP A 115 8.65 14.90 -2.96
CA ASP A 115 7.78 15.92 -3.57
C ASP A 115 6.40 15.37 -4.00
N ALA A 116 6.27 14.05 -4.12
CA ALA A 116 5.06 13.34 -4.52
C ALA A 116 4.30 12.76 -3.32
N ALA A 117 3.24 11.99 -3.58
CA ALA A 117 2.48 11.34 -2.52
C ALA A 117 3.32 10.30 -1.77
N LEU A 118 3.33 10.39 -0.44
CA LEU A 118 3.94 9.41 0.46
C LEU A 118 2.85 8.57 1.13
N ILE A 119 3.04 7.25 1.09
CA ILE A 119 2.28 6.26 1.83
C ILE A 119 3.22 5.65 2.87
N LEU A 120 2.81 5.64 4.14
CA LEU A 120 3.56 5.02 5.23
C LEU A 120 2.88 3.73 5.66
N ASN A 121 3.62 2.63 5.72
CA ASN A 121 3.11 1.34 6.19
C ASN A 121 3.70 0.90 7.54
N PRO A 122 3.09 1.31 8.65
CA PRO A 122 3.38 0.72 9.96
C PRO A 122 2.64 -0.59 10.22
N GLY A 123 1.65 -0.95 9.39
CA GLY A 123 0.81 -2.14 9.54
C GLY A 123 -0.11 -2.15 10.78
N VAL A 124 -0.04 -1.10 11.61
CA VAL A 124 -0.83 -0.93 12.83
C VAL A 124 -1.11 0.54 13.03
N ARG A 125 -2.12 0.88 13.84
CA ARG A 125 -2.41 2.27 14.20
C ARG A 125 -1.18 2.90 14.87
N PRO A 126 -0.56 3.92 14.27
CA PRO A 126 0.64 4.53 14.82
C PRO A 126 0.29 5.71 15.73
N ASP A 127 1.33 6.35 16.28
CA ASP A 127 1.20 7.67 16.89
C ASP A 127 0.50 8.66 15.91
N PRO A 128 -0.40 9.53 16.38
CA PRO A 128 -1.11 10.48 15.51
C PRO A 128 -0.21 11.43 14.70
N GLY A 129 1.06 11.57 15.08
CA GLY A 129 2.07 12.29 14.29
C GLY A 129 2.21 11.79 12.86
N TYR A 130 2.13 10.47 12.64
CA TYR A 130 2.29 9.87 11.32
C TYR A 130 1.17 10.27 10.36
N LEU A 131 -0.06 10.46 10.87
CA LEU A 131 -1.24 10.88 10.09
C LEU A 131 -1.18 12.33 9.59
N ARG A 132 -0.13 13.08 9.95
CA ARG A 132 0.15 14.43 9.44
C ARG A 132 1.30 14.48 8.45
N LEU A 133 2.03 13.38 8.27
CA LEU A 133 3.24 13.33 7.45
C LEU A 133 3.01 12.74 6.06
N ALA A 134 1.91 12.02 5.85
CA ALA A 134 1.70 11.20 4.67
C ALA A 134 0.33 11.47 4.05
N ALA A 135 0.20 11.19 2.75
CA ALA A 135 -1.08 11.19 2.07
C ALA A 135 -1.95 10.00 2.54
N VAL A 136 -1.31 8.85 2.77
CA VAL A 136 -1.98 7.62 3.21
C VAL A 136 -1.14 6.93 4.30
N VAL A 137 -1.80 6.35 5.29
CA VAL A 137 -1.16 5.51 6.32
C VAL A 137 -1.86 4.15 6.38
N VAL A 138 -1.10 3.06 6.29
CA VAL A 138 -1.63 1.71 6.49
C VAL A 138 -1.77 1.46 7.99
N THR A 139 -3.00 1.56 8.49
CA THR A 139 -3.32 1.47 9.93
C THR A 139 -3.66 0.04 10.37
N PHE A 140 -3.75 -0.88 9.41
CA PHE A 140 -3.86 -2.32 9.67
C PHE A 140 -3.23 -3.11 8.53
N GLU A 141 -2.35 -4.04 8.86
CA GLU A 141 -1.87 -5.12 8.00
C GLU A 141 -1.81 -6.41 8.81
N GLY A 142 -2.58 -7.41 8.41
CA GLY A 142 -2.58 -8.68 9.16
C GLY A 142 -3.68 -9.67 8.77
N PRO A 143 -3.82 -10.75 9.56
CA PRO A 143 -4.78 -11.80 9.27
C PRO A 143 -6.22 -11.32 9.52
N TRP A 144 -7.15 -11.87 8.74
CA TRP A 144 -8.58 -11.62 8.86
C TRP A 144 -9.11 -11.79 10.28
N SER A 145 -8.64 -12.80 11.02
CA SER A 145 -9.08 -13.03 12.41
C SER A 145 -8.76 -11.84 13.34
N ALA A 146 -7.61 -11.19 13.15
CA ALA A 146 -7.26 -9.98 13.91
C ALA A 146 -8.08 -8.77 13.47
N HIS A 147 -8.33 -8.61 12.16
CA HIS A 147 -9.19 -7.56 11.62
C HIS A 147 -10.64 -7.67 12.12
N ALA A 148 -11.16 -8.89 12.14
CA ALA A 148 -12.49 -9.24 12.64
C ALA A 148 -12.64 -8.94 14.14
N ALA A 149 -11.54 -8.95 14.90
CA ALA A 149 -11.52 -8.64 16.32
C ALA A 149 -11.38 -7.14 16.64
N LEU A 150 -11.06 -6.28 15.66
CA LEU A 150 -10.96 -4.83 15.89
C LEU A 150 -12.28 -4.24 16.40
N ASP A 151 -12.22 -3.47 17.48
CA ASP A 151 -13.40 -2.80 18.06
C ASP A 151 -13.33 -1.28 17.95
N THR A 152 -12.15 -0.76 17.62
CA THR A 152 -11.85 0.67 17.60
C THR A 152 -11.75 1.16 16.15
N PRO A 153 -12.38 2.29 15.78
CA PRO A 153 -12.17 2.93 14.48
C PRO A 153 -10.76 3.49 14.31
N ASP A 154 -10.41 3.86 13.08
CA ASP A 154 -9.19 4.57 12.76
C ASP A 154 -9.14 5.93 13.46
N PRO A 155 -7.95 6.33 13.94
CA PRO A 155 -7.76 7.65 14.51
C PRO A 155 -8.08 8.72 13.46
N PRO A 156 -8.77 9.82 13.83
CA PRO A 156 -8.94 10.93 12.91
C PRO A 156 -7.59 11.56 12.58
N GLY A 157 -7.42 12.01 11.34
CA GLY A 157 -6.17 12.56 10.84
C GLY A 157 -6.33 13.25 9.50
N LEU A 158 -5.24 13.86 9.00
CA LEU A 158 -5.20 14.46 7.67
C LEU A 158 -4.99 13.40 6.58
N ALA A 159 -4.21 12.36 6.90
CA ALA A 159 -3.98 11.24 6.01
C ALA A 159 -5.25 10.40 5.79
N ALA A 160 -5.40 9.90 4.57
CA ALA A 160 -6.23 8.74 4.30
C ALA A 160 -5.68 7.52 5.05
N THR A 161 -6.54 6.57 5.41
CA THR A 161 -6.11 5.31 6.05
C THR A 161 -6.39 4.11 5.15
N TRP A 162 -5.57 3.07 5.30
CA TRP A 162 -5.63 1.86 4.49
C TRP A 162 -5.53 0.60 5.36
N HIS A 163 -6.44 -0.35 5.15
CA HIS A 163 -6.38 -1.69 5.72
C HIS A 163 -5.97 -2.76 4.68
N LEU A 164 -4.94 -3.55 5.00
CA LEU A 164 -4.48 -4.71 4.24
C LEU A 164 -4.82 -6.00 5.00
N VAL A 165 -5.76 -6.79 4.48
CA VAL A 165 -6.26 -7.99 5.18
C VAL A 165 -5.97 -9.24 4.37
N HIS A 166 -5.28 -10.20 4.99
CA HIS A 166 -4.94 -11.48 4.36
C HIS A 166 -5.57 -12.67 5.10
N GLY A 167 -5.56 -13.86 4.48
CA GLY A 167 -6.19 -15.06 5.03
C GLY A 167 -7.70 -14.93 5.24
N VAL A 168 -8.36 -14.16 4.36
CA VAL A 168 -9.82 -13.96 4.41
C VAL A 168 -10.53 -15.24 3.96
N PRO A 169 -11.49 -15.77 4.73
CA PRO A 169 -12.28 -16.91 4.29
C PRO A 169 -13.08 -16.63 3.02
N ASP A 170 -13.28 -17.65 2.19
CA ASP A 170 -14.11 -17.55 0.98
C ASP A 170 -15.52 -17.00 1.31
N GLY A 171 -15.93 -15.94 0.62
CA GLY A 171 -17.23 -15.29 0.80
C GLY A 171 -17.26 -14.19 1.88
N GLU A 172 -16.14 -13.92 2.57
CA GLU A 172 -16.02 -12.85 3.57
C GLU A 172 -15.30 -11.60 3.03
N GLU A 173 -14.88 -11.57 1.77
CA GLU A 173 -14.03 -10.51 1.22
C GLU A 173 -14.75 -9.17 1.13
N GLU A 174 -15.95 -9.13 0.56
CA GLU A 174 -16.76 -7.91 0.50
C GLU A 174 -17.13 -7.40 1.90
N ARG A 175 -17.45 -8.32 2.82
CA ARG A 175 -17.72 -7.99 4.23
C ARG A 175 -16.49 -7.41 4.92
N THR A 176 -15.31 -7.93 4.60
CA THR A 176 -14.03 -7.43 5.11
C THR A 176 -13.78 -5.99 4.63
N LEU A 177 -14.04 -5.68 3.36
CA LEU A 177 -13.95 -4.30 2.85
C LEU A 177 -14.99 -3.36 3.50
N ALA A 178 -16.24 -3.80 3.62
CA ALA A 178 -17.30 -3.03 4.26
C ALA A 178 -16.96 -2.75 5.73
N ARG A 179 -16.38 -3.73 6.42
CA ARG A 179 -15.89 -3.57 7.79
C ARG A 179 -14.73 -2.59 7.88
N ALA A 180 -13.76 -2.65 6.96
CA ALA A 180 -12.68 -1.66 6.90
C ALA A 180 -13.24 -0.24 6.76
N THR A 181 -14.23 -0.06 5.89
CA THR A 181 -14.98 1.21 5.72
C THR A 181 -15.63 1.67 7.02
N ALA A 182 -16.32 0.76 7.72
CA ALA A 182 -16.99 1.06 8.99
C ALA A 182 -15.99 1.41 10.11
N LEU A 183 -14.78 0.88 10.03
CA LEU A 183 -13.66 1.23 10.90
C LEU A 183 -12.94 2.51 10.46
N GLY A 184 -13.40 3.21 9.43
CA GLY A 184 -12.84 4.50 8.99
C GLY A 184 -11.78 4.42 7.89
N ALA A 185 -11.44 3.22 7.41
CA ALA A 185 -10.50 3.06 6.32
C ALA A 185 -11.05 3.68 5.03
N THR A 186 -10.24 4.50 4.38
CA THR A 186 -10.56 5.09 3.06
C THR A 186 -10.14 4.18 1.91
N HIS A 187 -9.14 3.34 2.15
CA HIS A 187 -8.66 2.32 1.24
C HIS A 187 -8.69 0.95 1.93
N ALA A 188 -8.94 -0.12 1.17
CA ALA A 188 -8.86 -1.48 1.70
C ALA A 188 -8.45 -2.51 0.65
N TYR A 189 -7.83 -3.58 1.12
CA TYR A 189 -7.53 -4.79 0.36
C TYR A 189 -7.89 -6.03 1.19
N ALA A 190 -8.47 -7.03 0.53
CA ALA A 190 -8.82 -8.30 1.16
C ALA A 190 -8.43 -9.46 0.24
N THR A 191 -7.69 -10.43 0.77
CA THR A 191 -7.28 -11.62 0.01
C THR A 191 -7.38 -12.87 0.86
N GLY A 192 -7.79 -13.98 0.24
CA GLY A 192 -7.74 -15.31 0.86
C GLY A 192 -6.32 -15.88 0.96
N ALA A 193 -5.35 -15.30 0.24
CA ALA A 193 -3.96 -15.72 0.33
C ALA A 193 -3.38 -15.47 1.73
N ALA A 194 -2.42 -16.31 2.14
CA ALA A 194 -1.75 -16.23 3.44
C ALA A 194 -0.25 -15.97 3.29
N LEU A 195 0.44 -15.85 4.42
CA LEU A 195 1.90 -15.78 4.49
C LEU A 195 2.56 -16.99 3.80
N PRO A 196 3.78 -16.83 3.23
CA PRO A 196 4.66 -15.67 3.36
C PRO A 196 4.42 -14.53 2.36
N ASN A 197 3.60 -14.72 1.32
CA ASN A 197 3.35 -13.68 0.31
C ASN A 197 1.87 -13.60 -0.09
N PRO A 198 1.02 -12.96 0.75
CA PRO A 198 -0.40 -12.79 0.42
C PRO A 198 -0.66 -11.80 -0.72
N TRP A 199 0.37 -11.05 -1.15
CA TRP A 199 0.30 -9.97 -2.14
C TRP A 199 0.75 -10.42 -3.54
N GLY A 200 1.08 -11.70 -3.71
CA GLY A 200 1.70 -12.24 -4.93
C GLY A 200 0.76 -12.56 -6.09
N ALA A 201 -0.54 -12.25 -5.97
CA ALA A 201 -1.52 -12.35 -7.04
C ALA A 201 -2.76 -11.50 -6.72
N LEU A 202 -3.54 -11.15 -7.74
CA LEU A 202 -4.84 -10.50 -7.55
C LEU A 202 -5.91 -11.56 -7.24
N PRO A 203 -6.64 -11.46 -6.11
CA PRO A 203 -7.64 -12.45 -5.75
C PRO A 203 -8.74 -12.51 -6.81
N THR A 204 -9.33 -13.69 -6.98
CA THR A 204 -10.29 -13.97 -8.07
C THR A 204 -11.59 -13.18 -7.93
N TRP A 205 -12.01 -12.87 -6.70
CA TRP A 205 -13.20 -12.06 -6.43
C TRP A 205 -13.02 -10.58 -6.83
N LEU A 206 -11.79 -10.10 -6.89
CA LEU A 206 -11.48 -8.71 -7.19
C LEU A 206 -11.32 -8.52 -8.71
N GLY A 207 -12.39 -8.03 -9.32
CA GLY A 207 -12.49 -7.71 -10.75
C GLY A 207 -13.58 -6.67 -11.02
N PRO A 208 -13.77 -6.28 -12.29
CA PRO A 208 -14.87 -5.40 -12.70
C PRO A 208 -16.24 -5.94 -12.27
#